data_AF-A0A2N1QEB9-F1
#
_entry.id   AF-A0A2N1QEB9-F1
#
_cell.length_a   1.000
_cell.length_b   1.000
_cell.length_c   1.000
_cell.angle_alpha   90.00
_cell.angle_beta   90.00
_cell.angle_gamma   90.00
#
_symmetry.space_group_name_H-M   'P 1'
#
loop_
_entity.id
_entity.type
_entity.pdbx_description
1 polymer ?
#
loop_
_entity_poly.entity_id
_entity_poly.type
_entity_poly.pdbx_seq_one_letter_code
_entity_poly.pdbx_strand_id
1 'polypeptide(L)'
;MLKKIYSVIFVTILIIVLSSCKRVYSDIDKYENYINSIPGAQDFMPSLDQLLTYERHAVFYVETSSKSLNLIVYYSPDEYQDAKDIFLNSYEFLEEPLMEYNYYTIPEVEIFYNGYVIKVVKDENFNYPEQFGMFGYSDINHSISFMFFYDRSLNRLESYSLSDLIKYDFVFPKN
;
A
#
# COMPACT_ATOMS: atom_id res chain seq x y z
N MET A 1 45.78 6.33 -17.29
CA MET A 1 45.08 6.31 -15.98
C MET A 1 43.59 6.64 -16.10
N LEU A 2 43.16 7.67 -16.85
CA LEU A 2 41.73 8.04 -16.99
C LEU A 2 40.80 6.87 -17.41
N LYS A 3 41.17 6.04 -18.40
CA LYS A 3 40.35 4.88 -18.84
C LYS A 3 40.06 3.86 -17.71
N LYS A 4 41.00 3.66 -16.77
CA LYS A 4 40.80 2.77 -15.61
C LYS A 4 39.85 3.40 -14.58
N ILE A 5 39.93 4.72 -14.39
CA ILE A 5 39.04 5.47 -13.49
C ILE A 5 37.59 5.43 -13.99
N TYR A 6 37.35 5.66 -15.29
CA TYR A 6 36.01 5.53 -15.89
C TYR A 6 35.45 4.11 -15.79
N SER A 7 36.30 3.09 -15.95
CA SER A 7 35.87 1.70 -15.79
C SER A 7 35.47 1.37 -14.36
N VAL A 8 36.16 1.90 -13.36
CA VAL A 8 35.79 1.72 -11.94
C VAL A 8 34.49 2.46 -11.64
N ILE A 9 34.35 3.71 -12.07
CA ILE A 9 33.11 4.50 -11.90
C ILE A 9 31.91 3.79 -12.55
N PHE A 10 32.08 3.25 -13.76
CA PHE A 10 31.03 2.53 -14.47
C PHE A 10 30.60 1.25 -13.74
N VAL A 11 31.55 0.47 -13.20
CA VAL A 11 31.25 -0.73 -12.41
C VAL A 11 30.53 -0.37 -11.11
N THR A 12 30.94 0.69 -10.43
CA THR A 12 30.26 1.15 -9.20
C THR A 12 28.84 1.63 -9.48
N ILE A 13 28.62 2.40 -10.56
CA ILE A 13 27.28 2.84 -10.98
C ILE A 13 26.41 1.62 -11.32
N LEU A 14 26.96 0.63 -12.04
CA LEU A 14 26.23 -0.59 -12.40
C LEU A 14 25.79 -1.39 -11.16
N ILE A 15 26.65 -1.51 -10.15
CA ILE A 15 26.33 -2.19 -8.89
C ILE A 15 25.20 -1.45 -8.15
N ILE A 16 25.26 -0.11 -8.10
CA ILE A 16 24.23 0.72 -7.46
C ILE A 16 22.87 0.59 -8.16
N VAL A 17 22.86 0.54 -9.49
CA VAL A 17 21.63 0.39 -10.29
C VAL A 17 20.97 -0.99 -10.09
N LEU A 18 21.75 -2.03 -9.80
CA LEU A 18 21.24 -3.38 -9.56
C LEU A 18 20.69 -3.60 -8.14
N SER A 19 21.11 -2.78 -7.16
CA SER A 19 20.73 -2.95 -5.75
C SER A 19 19.35 -2.41 -5.36
N SER A 20 18.70 -1.58 -6.17
CA SER A 20 17.33 -1.08 -5.89
C SER A 20 16.24 -1.93 -6.56
N CYS A 21 16.40 -3.25 -6.54
CA CYS A 21 15.43 -4.16 -7.16
C CYS A 21 14.19 -4.31 -6.27
N LYS A 22 13.08 -3.66 -6.67
CA LYS A 22 11.75 -3.86 -6.08
C LYS A 22 11.32 -5.32 -6.25
N ARG A 23 11.12 -6.03 -5.13
CA ARG A 23 10.57 -7.38 -5.15
C ARG A 23 9.06 -7.30 -5.02
N VAL A 24 8.36 -7.92 -5.96
CA VAL A 24 6.91 -8.01 -5.97
C VAL A 24 6.54 -9.49 -5.95
N TYR A 25 5.69 -9.86 -5.01
CA TYR A 25 5.16 -11.21 -4.86
C TYR A 25 3.64 -11.17 -4.97
N SER A 26 3.06 -12.16 -5.65
CA SER A 26 1.62 -12.27 -5.83
C SER A 26 1.20 -13.73 -5.70
N ASP A 27 0.91 -14.15 -4.47
CA ASP A 27 0.58 -15.53 -4.13
C ASP A 27 -0.38 -15.54 -2.94
N ILE A 28 -1.64 -15.92 -3.18
CA ILE A 28 -2.70 -15.91 -2.15
C ILE A 28 -2.43 -16.91 -1.04
N ASP A 29 -1.82 -18.06 -1.35
CA ASP A 29 -1.52 -19.09 -0.35
C ASP A 29 -0.51 -18.61 0.69
N LYS A 30 0.18 -17.51 0.39
CA LYS A 30 1.13 -16.83 1.28
C LYS A 30 0.58 -15.57 1.91
N TYR A 31 -0.69 -15.22 1.70
CA TYR A 31 -1.28 -13.98 2.22
C TYR A 31 -1.12 -13.83 3.73
N GLU A 32 -1.47 -14.87 4.49
CA GLU A 32 -1.27 -14.90 5.95
C GLU A 32 0.22 -14.76 6.34
N ASN A 33 1.13 -15.38 5.56
CA ASN A 33 2.56 -15.23 5.80
C ASN A 33 3.02 -13.78 5.51
N TYR A 34 2.45 -13.12 4.51
CA TYR A 34 2.75 -11.72 4.22
C TYR A 34 2.27 -10.80 5.34
N ILE A 35 1.03 -10.98 5.82
CA ILE A 35 0.49 -10.24 6.98
C ILE A 35 1.45 -10.38 8.17
N ASN A 36 1.79 -11.61 8.55
CA ASN A 36 2.65 -11.89 9.70
C ASN A 36 4.09 -11.36 9.53
N SER A 37 4.52 -11.08 8.30
CA SER A 37 5.85 -10.54 8.00
C SER A 37 5.96 -9.01 8.12
N ILE A 38 4.82 -8.31 8.21
CA ILE A 38 4.73 -6.86 8.34
C ILE A 38 4.19 -6.52 9.73
N PRO A 39 4.97 -5.84 10.58
CA PRO A 39 4.50 -5.41 11.90
C PRO A 39 3.15 -4.68 11.82
N GLY A 40 2.20 -5.07 12.68
CA GLY A 40 0.84 -4.53 12.83
C GLY A 40 -0.10 -4.65 11.63
N ALA A 41 0.30 -5.30 10.53
CA ALA A 41 -0.63 -5.54 9.41
C ALA A 41 -1.80 -6.45 9.83
N GLN A 42 -1.59 -7.35 10.77
CA GLN A 42 -2.60 -8.28 11.31
C GLN A 42 -3.78 -7.59 12.00
N ASP A 43 -3.59 -6.37 12.49
CA ASP A 43 -4.63 -5.62 13.21
C ASP A 43 -5.58 -4.90 12.24
N PHE A 44 -5.17 -4.76 10.97
CA PHE A 44 -5.92 -4.05 9.94
C PHE A 44 -6.37 -4.93 8.77
N MET A 45 -5.46 -5.76 8.24
CA MET A 45 -5.69 -6.56 7.05
C MET A 45 -6.71 -7.65 7.35
N PRO A 46 -7.80 -7.77 6.57
CA PRO A 46 -8.81 -8.78 6.82
C PRO A 46 -8.26 -10.16 6.51
N SER A 47 -8.67 -11.15 7.29
CA SER A 47 -8.52 -12.56 6.89
C SER A 47 -9.50 -12.90 5.77
N LEU A 48 -9.16 -13.89 4.93
CA LEU A 48 -9.98 -14.20 3.75
C LEU A 48 -11.36 -14.76 4.10
N ASP A 49 -11.54 -15.35 5.28
CA ASP A 49 -12.81 -15.86 5.80
C ASP A 49 -13.71 -14.78 6.42
N GLN A 50 -13.17 -13.59 6.70
CA GLN A 50 -13.95 -12.42 7.13
C GLN A 50 -14.56 -11.63 5.96
N LEU A 51 -14.15 -11.93 4.72
CA LEU A 51 -14.67 -11.27 3.54
C LEU A 51 -16.07 -11.82 3.20
N LEU A 52 -16.91 -10.95 2.65
CA LEU A 52 -18.17 -11.37 2.03
C LEU A 52 -17.88 -12.23 0.80
N THR A 53 -18.91 -12.91 0.28
CA THR A 53 -18.80 -13.66 -0.97
C THR A 53 -18.23 -12.77 -2.08
N TYR A 54 -17.15 -13.23 -2.71
CA TYR A 54 -16.44 -12.51 -3.76
C TYR A 54 -16.13 -13.44 -4.94
N GLU A 55 -15.96 -12.87 -6.13
CA GLU A 55 -15.70 -13.63 -7.36
C GLU A 55 -14.23 -14.05 -7.46
N ARG A 56 -13.33 -13.11 -7.17
CA ARG A 56 -11.88 -13.30 -7.24
C ARG A 56 -11.15 -12.30 -6.36
N HIS A 57 -9.86 -12.55 -6.16
CA HIS A 57 -8.97 -11.62 -5.47
C HIS A 57 -7.62 -11.53 -6.19
N ALA A 58 -6.82 -10.55 -5.80
CA ALA A 58 -5.42 -10.43 -6.14
C ALA A 58 -4.66 -9.93 -4.90
N VAL A 59 -3.51 -10.52 -4.62
CA VAL A 59 -2.62 -10.08 -3.54
C VAL A 59 -1.31 -9.61 -4.14
N PHE A 60 -0.79 -8.49 -3.65
CA PHE A 60 0.52 -7.98 -3.99
C PHE A 60 1.28 -7.62 -2.71
N TYR A 61 2.37 -8.32 -2.46
CA TYR A 61 3.34 -7.98 -1.41
C TYR A 61 4.57 -7.36 -2.07
N VAL A 62 4.95 -6.17 -1.62
CA VAL A 62 6.14 -5.46 -2.10
C VAL A 62 7.14 -5.34 -0.97
N GLU A 63 8.40 -5.68 -1.27
CA GLU A 63 9.50 -5.54 -0.33
C GLU A 63 10.67 -4.77 -0.96
N THR A 64 10.99 -3.63 -0.36
CA THR A 64 12.12 -2.75 -0.70
C THR A 64 12.84 -2.30 0.59
N SER A 65 13.08 -1.00 0.79
CA SER A 65 13.33 -0.42 2.11
C SER A 65 12.06 -0.38 2.98
N SER A 66 10.90 -0.34 2.32
CA SER A 66 9.56 -0.46 2.90
C SER A 66 9.00 -1.87 2.70
N LYS A 67 7.89 -2.17 3.37
CA LYS A 67 7.02 -3.28 3.07
C LYS A 67 5.61 -2.76 2.81
N SER A 68 4.95 -3.31 1.80
CA SER A 68 3.54 -3.03 1.57
C SER A 68 2.79 -4.30 1.20
N LEU A 69 1.49 -4.29 1.50
CA LEU A 69 0.57 -5.37 1.14
C LEU A 69 -0.70 -4.76 0.57
N ASN A 70 -1.12 -5.24 -0.60
CA ASN A 70 -2.38 -4.91 -1.21
C ASN A 70 -3.21 -6.18 -1.44
N LEU A 71 -4.34 -6.30 -0.75
CA LEU A 71 -5.35 -7.29 -1.07
C LEU A 71 -6.48 -6.60 -1.83
N ILE A 72 -6.68 -7.00 -3.07
CA ILE A 72 -7.78 -6.52 -3.91
C ILE A 72 -8.80 -7.64 -4.05
N VAL A 73 -10.05 -7.36 -3.69
CA VAL A 73 -11.17 -8.30 -3.74
C VAL A 73 -12.18 -7.78 -4.75
N TYR A 74 -12.61 -8.65 -5.66
CA TYR A 74 -13.56 -8.33 -6.72
C TYR A 74 -14.88 -9.02 -6.43
N TYR A 75 -15.95 -8.25 -6.52
CA TYR A 75 -17.31 -8.67 -6.22
C TYR A 75 -18.16 -8.66 -7.49
N SER A 76 -19.24 -9.43 -7.46
CA SER A 76 -20.30 -9.23 -8.43
C SER A 76 -20.91 -7.82 -8.25
N PRO A 77 -21.52 -7.21 -9.28
CA PRO A 77 -22.08 -5.86 -9.16
C PRO A 77 -23.10 -5.71 -8.01
N ASP A 78 -23.89 -6.76 -7.75
CA ASP A 78 -24.90 -6.76 -6.70
C ASP A 78 -24.27 -6.85 -5.30
N GLU A 79 -23.26 -7.71 -5.11
CA GLU A 79 -22.55 -7.86 -3.83
C GLU A 79 -21.59 -6.70 -3.54
N TYR A 80 -21.12 -6.01 -4.59
CA TYR A 80 -20.15 -4.93 -4.46
C TYR A 80 -20.65 -3.78 -3.60
N GLN A 81 -21.90 -3.34 -3.80
CA GLN A 81 -22.40 -2.19 -3.03
C GLN A 81 -22.59 -2.54 -1.57
N ASP A 82 -23.12 -3.71 -1.26
CA ASP A 82 -23.24 -4.19 0.11
C ASP A 82 -21.86 -4.30 0.78
N ALA A 83 -20.87 -4.88 0.08
CA ALA A 83 -19.50 -4.98 0.56
C ALA A 83 -18.88 -3.60 0.81
N LYS A 84 -18.99 -2.69 -0.16
CA LYS A 84 -18.45 -1.33 -0.08
C LYS A 84 -19.05 -0.60 1.12
N ASP A 85 -20.36 -0.64 1.30
CA ASP A 85 -21.04 0.06 2.38
C ASP A 85 -20.69 -0.56 3.75
N ILE A 86 -20.61 -1.88 3.86
CA ILE A 86 -20.20 -2.55 5.09
C ILE A 86 -18.78 -2.12 5.48
N PHE A 87 -17.83 -2.19 4.56
CA PHE A 87 -16.44 -1.87 4.89
C PHE A 87 -16.22 -0.36 5.07
N LEU A 88 -16.87 0.51 4.30
CA LEU A 88 -16.79 1.95 4.53
C LEU A 88 -17.32 2.34 5.91
N ASN A 89 -18.32 1.63 6.44
CA ASN A 89 -18.85 1.89 7.77
C ASN A 89 -18.07 1.18 8.89
N SER A 90 -17.19 0.22 8.58
CA SER A 90 -16.39 -0.49 9.58
C SER A 90 -15.10 0.22 9.95
N TYR A 91 -14.68 1.23 9.19
CA TYR A 91 -13.46 1.99 9.44
C TYR A 91 -13.75 3.46 9.71
N GLU A 92 -12.97 4.05 10.62
CA GLU A 92 -12.86 5.51 10.72
C GLU A 92 -11.78 5.98 9.75
N PHE A 93 -11.96 7.15 9.13
CA PHE A 93 -11.01 7.71 8.16
C PHE A 93 -10.46 9.04 8.65
N LEU A 94 -9.25 9.38 8.21
CA LEU A 94 -8.73 10.72 8.43
C LEU A 94 -9.55 11.72 7.60
N GLU A 95 -10.04 12.78 8.23
CA GLU A 95 -10.80 13.85 7.58
C GLU A 95 -9.90 15.03 7.17
N GLU A 96 -8.77 15.19 7.86
CA GLU A 96 -7.81 16.27 7.64
C GLU A 96 -6.37 15.71 7.61
N PRO A 97 -5.46 16.34 6.85
CA PRO A 97 -4.04 15.98 6.85
C PRO A 97 -3.45 15.97 8.27
N LEU A 98 -2.61 14.98 8.55
CA LEU A 98 -1.91 14.91 9.83
C LEU A 98 -0.66 15.80 9.81
N MET A 99 -0.51 16.61 10.86
CA MET A 99 0.64 17.47 11.05
C MET A 99 1.31 17.22 12.40
N GLU A 100 2.64 17.17 12.39
CA GLU A 100 3.48 17.12 13.58
C GLU A 100 4.60 18.16 13.48
N TYR A 101 4.82 18.95 14.53
CA TYR A 101 5.83 20.02 14.58
C TYR A 101 5.83 21.00 13.39
N ASN A 102 4.66 21.33 12.84
CA ASN A 102 4.45 22.16 11.63
C ASN A 102 4.85 21.51 10.30
N TYR A 103 4.96 20.18 10.25
CA TYR A 103 5.20 19.40 9.04
C TYR A 103 4.07 18.41 8.80
N TYR A 104 3.71 18.15 7.54
CA TYR A 104 2.72 17.12 7.22
C TYR A 104 3.34 15.72 7.32
N THR A 105 2.79 14.89 8.19
CA THR A 105 3.13 13.45 8.26
C THR A 105 2.32 12.67 7.24
N ILE A 106 1.03 13.03 7.06
CA ILE A 106 0.14 12.55 5.99
C ILE A 106 -0.50 13.78 5.31
N PRO A 107 -0.06 14.18 4.11
CA PRO A 107 -0.52 15.42 3.47
C PRO A 107 -1.89 15.29 2.78
N GLU A 108 -2.26 14.07 2.39
CA GLU A 108 -3.47 13.76 1.63
C GLU A 108 -4.18 12.59 2.33
N VAL A 109 -5.47 12.74 2.65
CA VAL A 109 -6.25 11.70 3.36
C VAL A 109 -7.14 10.89 2.43
N GLU A 110 -7.40 11.41 1.23
CA GLU A 110 -8.14 10.75 0.16
C GLU A 110 -7.53 11.12 -1.19
N ILE A 111 -7.33 10.13 -2.06
CA ILE A 111 -6.86 10.34 -3.43
C ILE A 111 -7.60 9.44 -4.42
N PHE A 112 -7.51 9.79 -5.70
CA PHE A 112 -7.92 8.92 -6.79
C PHE A 112 -6.70 8.36 -7.53
N TYR A 113 -6.58 7.04 -7.59
CA TYR A 113 -5.47 6.36 -8.28
C TYR A 113 -5.95 5.11 -9.00
N ASN A 114 -5.63 5.00 -10.29
CA ASN A 114 -5.93 3.83 -11.14
C ASN A 114 -7.39 3.33 -11.05
N GLY A 115 -8.36 4.25 -10.99
CA GLY A 115 -9.78 3.88 -10.89
C GLY A 115 -10.29 3.61 -9.48
N TYR A 116 -9.45 3.76 -8.45
CA TYR A 116 -9.82 3.63 -7.04
C TYR A 116 -9.90 4.99 -6.38
N VAL A 117 -10.93 5.19 -5.56
CA VAL A 117 -10.89 6.17 -4.46
C VAL A 117 -10.21 5.49 -3.29
N ILE A 118 -9.13 6.07 -2.78
CA ILE A 118 -8.31 5.50 -1.70
C ILE A 118 -8.31 6.47 -0.53
N LYS A 119 -8.70 5.98 0.65
CA LYS A 119 -8.81 6.75 1.88
C LYS A 119 -7.85 6.22 2.94
N VAL A 120 -7.21 7.10 3.68
CA VAL A 120 -6.35 6.74 4.81
C VAL A 120 -7.22 6.44 6.02
N VAL A 121 -7.06 5.25 6.58
CA VAL A 121 -7.80 4.81 7.77
C VAL A 121 -7.21 5.51 8.98
N LYS A 122 -8.06 5.96 9.89
CA LYS A 122 -7.72 6.55 11.19
C LYS A 122 -7.76 5.45 12.25
N ASP A 123 -6.61 5.15 12.85
CA ASP A 123 -6.49 4.19 13.94
C ASP A 123 -5.42 4.66 14.94
N GLU A 124 -5.73 4.62 16.24
CA GLU A 124 -4.80 5.02 17.30
C GLU A 124 -3.60 4.06 17.44
N ASN A 125 -3.72 2.84 16.90
CA ASN A 125 -2.65 1.85 16.89
C ASN A 125 -1.65 2.07 15.74
N PHE A 126 -1.95 2.95 14.78
CA PHE A 126 -1.04 3.27 13.68
C PHE A 126 0.00 4.30 14.10
N ASN A 127 1.23 4.11 13.62
CA ASN A 127 2.33 5.04 13.80
C ASN A 127 2.56 5.81 12.49
N TYR A 128 1.81 6.88 12.24
CA TYR A 128 1.94 7.63 11.00
C TYR A 128 3.27 8.41 10.94
N PRO A 129 3.95 8.46 9.78
CA PRO A 129 3.66 7.75 8.53
C PRO A 129 4.37 6.40 8.40
N GLU A 130 5.09 5.95 9.43
CA GLU A 130 5.85 4.70 9.42
C GLU A 130 4.97 3.47 9.16
N GLN A 131 3.72 3.48 9.62
CA GLN A 131 2.86 2.30 9.63
C GLN A 131 1.39 2.70 9.62
N PHE A 132 0.67 2.37 8.55
CA PHE A 132 -0.76 2.68 8.45
C PHE A 132 -1.50 1.86 7.39
N GLY A 133 -2.81 1.75 7.58
CA GLY A 133 -3.76 1.18 6.64
C GLY A 133 -4.42 2.21 5.73
N MET A 134 -4.77 1.79 4.53
CA MET A 134 -5.61 2.52 3.58
C MET A 134 -6.68 1.58 3.04
N PHE A 135 -7.82 2.17 2.70
CA PHE A 135 -8.96 1.48 2.12
C PHE A 135 -9.25 2.09 0.74
N GLY A 136 -9.21 1.26 -0.29
CA GLY A 136 -9.55 1.64 -1.65
C GLY A 136 -10.83 0.98 -2.14
N TYR A 137 -11.62 1.67 -2.95
CA TYR A 137 -12.74 1.07 -3.67
C TYR A 137 -12.85 1.60 -5.10
N SER A 138 -13.31 0.75 -6.02
CA SER A 138 -13.47 1.07 -7.43
C SER A 138 -14.85 0.66 -7.92
N ASP A 139 -15.69 1.65 -8.18
CA ASP A 139 -17.03 1.45 -8.76
C ASP A 139 -16.95 0.98 -10.22
N ILE A 140 -15.81 1.21 -10.89
CA ILE A 140 -15.57 0.78 -12.29
C ILE A 140 -15.30 -0.73 -12.34
N ASN A 141 -14.50 -1.23 -11.39
CA ASN A 141 -14.03 -2.62 -11.38
C ASN A 141 -14.81 -3.51 -10.40
N HIS A 142 -15.78 -2.94 -9.67
CA HIS A 142 -16.51 -3.58 -8.57
C HIS A 142 -15.55 -4.28 -7.59
N SER A 143 -14.59 -3.51 -7.07
CA SER A 143 -13.51 -4.07 -6.26
C SER A 143 -13.13 -3.18 -5.07
N ILE A 144 -12.66 -3.83 -4.03
CA ILE A 144 -12.20 -3.23 -2.77
C ILE A 144 -10.74 -3.61 -2.56
N SER A 145 -9.93 -2.66 -2.10
CA SER A 145 -8.48 -2.75 -1.93
C SER A 145 -8.15 -2.48 -0.46
N PHE A 146 -7.69 -3.49 0.27
CA PHE A 146 -7.14 -3.35 1.61
C PHE A 146 -5.63 -3.19 1.49
N MET A 147 -5.11 -2.05 1.93
CA MET A 147 -3.74 -1.64 1.68
C MET A 147 -3.05 -1.36 3.00
N PHE A 148 -1.88 -1.95 3.24
CA PHE A 148 -1.09 -1.67 4.44
C PHE A 148 0.34 -1.31 4.06
N PHE A 149 0.87 -0.27 4.70
CA PHE A 149 2.22 0.23 4.48
C PHE A 149 3.03 0.17 5.78
N TYR A 150 4.31 -0.18 5.65
CA TYR A 150 5.27 -0.15 6.74
C TYR A 150 6.67 0.26 6.26
N ASP A 151 7.21 1.33 6.82
CA ASP A 151 8.60 1.74 6.73
C ASP A 151 9.05 2.38 8.04
N ARG A 152 9.83 1.64 8.83
CA ARG A 152 10.36 2.10 10.13
C ARG A 152 11.26 3.34 10.03
N SER A 153 11.81 3.63 8.86
CA SER A 153 12.69 4.78 8.65
C SER A 153 11.95 6.02 8.17
N LEU A 154 10.65 5.90 7.88
CA LEU A 154 9.85 6.97 7.32
C LEU A 154 9.27 7.87 8.42
N ASN A 155 10.01 8.92 8.76
CA ASN A 155 9.57 9.84 9.80
C ASN A 155 8.62 10.95 9.28
N ARG A 156 8.48 11.10 7.95
CA ARG A 156 7.69 12.15 7.30
C ARG A 156 7.51 11.91 5.80
N LEU A 157 6.38 12.34 5.25
CA LEU A 157 6.13 12.44 3.81
C LEU A 157 6.48 13.84 3.27
N GLU A 158 7.65 14.40 3.64
CA GLU A 158 7.98 15.82 3.38
C GLU A 158 8.12 16.21 1.90
N SER A 159 8.33 15.25 1.00
CA SER A 159 8.45 15.48 -0.45
C SER A 159 7.82 14.37 -1.28
N TYR A 160 6.90 13.62 -0.68
CA TYR A 160 6.26 12.45 -1.27
C TYR A 160 4.75 12.58 -1.08
N SER A 161 3.99 12.70 -2.17
CA SER A 161 2.53 12.64 -2.08
C SER A 161 2.07 11.23 -1.68
N LEU A 162 0.84 11.09 -1.18
CA LEU A 162 0.25 9.77 -0.99
C LEU A 162 0.15 9.02 -2.33
N SER A 163 -0.07 9.77 -3.42
CA SER A 163 -0.04 9.26 -4.79
C SER A 163 1.32 8.67 -5.18
N ASP A 164 2.43 9.32 -4.80
CA ASP A 164 3.76 8.78 -5.02
C ASP A 164 3.97 7.50 -4.21
N LEU A 165 3.63 7.50 -2.92
CA LEU A 165 3.70 6.30 -2.08
C LEU A 165 2.93 5.13 -2.72
N ILE A 166 1.70 5.37 -3.18
CA ILE A 166 0.90 4.35 -3.84
C ILE A 166 1.55 3.87 -5.14
N LYS A 167 2.10 4.77 -5.94
CA LYS A 167 2.78 4.43 -7.19
C LYS A 167 4.05 3.59 -6.97
N TYR A 168 4.83 3.88 -5.94
CA TYR A 168 6.13 3.24 -5.72
C TYR A 168 6.04 2.00 -4.85
N ASP A 169 5.16 2.00 -3.84
CA ASP A 169 5.08 0.94 -2.85
C ASP A 169 3.95 -0.03 -3.13
N PHE A 170 2.87 0.36 -3.81
CA PHE A 170 1.75 -0.53 -4.08
C PHE A 170 1.75 -1.03 -5.52
N VAL A 171 1.06 -2.14 -5.75
CA VAL A 171 0.84 -2.70 -7.08
C VAL A 171 -0.66 -2.95 -7.24
N PHE A 172 -1.16 -2.53 -8.40
CA PHE A 172 -2.51 -2.82 -8.86
C PHE A 172 -2.41 -3.68 -10.12
N PRO A 173 -3.37 -4.60 -10.34
CA PRO A 173 -3.43 -5.38 -11.57
C PRO A 173 -3.65 -4.43 -12.74
N LYS A 174 -3.01 -4.74 -13.87
CA LYS A 174 -3.23 -4.02 -15.11
C LYS A 174 -4.57 -4.50 -15.69
N ASN A 175 -5.45 -3.56 -15.98
CA ASN A 175 -6.69 -3.82 -16.71
C ASN A 175 -6.41 -4.28 -18.15
#